data_AF-A0A409Y3F8-F1
#
_entry.id   AF-A0A409Y3F8-F1
#
_cell.length_a   1.000
_cell.length_b   1.000
_cell.length_c   1.000
_cell.angle_alpha   90.00
_cell.angle_beta   90.00
_cell.angle_gamma   90.00
#
_symmetry.space_group_name_H-M   'P 1'
#
loop_
_entity.id
_entity.type
_entity.pdbx_description
1 polymer ?
#
loop_
_entity_poly.entity_id
_entity_poly.type
_entity_poly.pdbx_seq_one_letter_code
_entity_poly.pdbx_strand_id
1 'polypeptide(L)'
;MSPNASSSGSPLLPFLENFSWDACFSYPWDTIPGLLEPITNGRTPHRRPLKAVSIYCYETNFEITLSYIPKEVIKRLSNFSGVKFEFVFDSYRTEKLGIDWLKASLESLDEGKEEATAAI
;
A
#
# COMPACT_ATOMS: atom_id res chain seq x y z
N MET A 1 8.08 14.26 -37.35
CA MET A 1 8.70 14.81 -36.12
C MET A 1 7.90 14.29 -34.95
N SER A 2 8.44 13.34 -34.18
CA SER A 2 7.76 12.80 -32.98
C SER A 2 8.55 13.26 -31.76
N PRO A 3 7.91 13.92 -30.77
CA PRO A 3 8.60 14.33 -29.56
C PRO A 3 8.58 13.16 -28.58
N ASN A 4 9.52 12.21 -28.70
CA ASN A 4 9.78 11.26 -27.62
C ASN A 4 10.78 11.92 -26.66
N ALA A 5 10.30 12.92 -25.92
CA ALA A 5 10.98 13.39 -24.73
C ALA A 5 10.74 12.36 -23.63
N SER A 6 11.53 11.28 -23.64
CA SER A 6 11.72 10.46 -22.45
C SER A 6 12.33 11.37 -21.39
N SER A 7 11.49 11.88 -20.49
CA SER A 7 11.92 12.63 -19.31
C SER A 7 12.80 11.71 -18.48
N SER A 8 14.11 11.80 -18.66
CA SER A 8 15.14 11.21 -17.80
C SER A 8 15.23 12.01 -16.50
N GLY A 9 14.08 12.32 -15.90
CA GLY A 9 13.99 13.04 -14.65
C GLY A 9 14.37 12.11 -13.51
N SER A 10 15.30 12.55 -12.67
CA SER A 10 15.55 11.91 -11.37
C SER A 10 14.23 11.69 -10.64
N PRO A 11 14.08 10.58 -9.90
CA PRO A 11 12.84 10.32 -9.19
C PRO A 11 12.53 11.49 -8.25
N LEU A 12 11.25 11.92 -8.20
CA LEU A 12 10.80 12.87 -7.20
C LEU A 12 11.16 12.30 -5.82
N LEU A 13 11.87 13.07 -4.99
CA LEU A 13 12.37 12.61 -3.69
C LEU A 13 13.29 11.37 -3.83
N PRO A 14 14.46 11.51 -4.49
CA PRO A 14 15.35 10.38 -4.80
C PRO A 14 15.98 9.76 -3.54
N PHE A 15 16.00 10.50 -2.44
CA PHE A 15 16.53 10.08 -1.14
C PHE A 15 15.43 9.78 -0.11
N LEU A 16 14.18 9.55 -0.56
CA LEU A 16 13.10 9.23 0.35
C LEU A 16 13.36 7.87 1.02
N GLU A 17 13.56 7.90 2.33
CA GLU A 17 13.72 6.68 3.14
C GLU A 17 12.44 6.33 3.91
N ASN A 18 11.67 7.32 4.35
CA ASN A 18 10.50 7.11 5.18
C ASN A 18 9.31 7.86 4.59
N PHE A 19 8.19 7.16 4.41
CA PHE A 19 6.92 7.74 4.01
C PHE A 19 5.91 7.55 5.13
N SER A 20 5.18 8.61 5.49
CA SER A 20 4.11 8.57 6.47
C SER A 20 2.86 9.24 5.91
N TRP A 21 1.73 8.60 6.13
CA TRP A 21 0.41 9.12 5.85
C TRP A 21 -0.44 9.06 7.11
N ASP A 22 -1.07 10.17 7.46
CA ASP A 22 -1.95 10.30 8.62
C ASP A 22 -3.19 11.07 8.18
N ALA A 23 -4.33 10.39 8.07
CA ALA A 23 -5.55 11.02 7.59
C ALA A 23 -6.84 10.37 8.08
N CYS A 24 -7.91 11.16 8.09
CA CYS A 24 -9.26 10.72 8.45
C CYS A 24 -10.01 9.97 7.31
N PHE A 25 -9.30 9.50 6.29
CA PHE A 25 -9.87 8.86 5.10
C PHE A 25 -8.96 7.73 4.57
N SER A 26 -9.54 6.86 3.74
CA SER A 26 -8.84 5.71 3.17
C SER A 26 -7.65 6.13 2.32
N TYR A 27 -6.53 5.44 2.50
CA TYR A 27 -5.36 5.60 1.66
C TYR A 27 -5.59 4.97 0.26
N PRO A 28 -5.17 5.63 -0.84
CA PRO A 28 -5.24 5.04 -2.17
C PRO A 28 -4.14 3.97 -2.36
N TRP A 29 -4.42 2.74 -1.96
CA TRP A 29 -3.46 1.61 -1.91
C TRP A 29 -2.66 1.37 -3.18
N ASP A 30 -3.26 1.59 -4.36
CA ASP A 30 -2.61 1.40 -5.65
C ASP A 30 -1.41 2.34 -5.89
N THR A 31 -1.24 3.35 -5.03
CA THR A 31 -0.11 4.29 -5.11
C THR A 31 1.15 3.80 -4.38
N ILE A 32 1.04 2.86 -3.43
CA ILE A 32 2.20 2.36 -2.67
C ILE A 32 3.27 1.74 -3.58
N PRO A 33 2.93 0.86 -4.54
CA PRO A 33 3.94 0.30 -5.45
C PRO A 33 4.73 1.39 -6.18
N GLY A 34 4.11 2.51 -6.56
CA GLY A 34 4.80 3.63 -7.21
C GLY A 34 5.82 4.34 -6.31
N LEU A 35 5.73 4.20 -4.99
CA LEU A 35 6.75 4.68 -4.05
C LEU A 35 7.98 3.75 -4.01
N LEU A 36 7.78 2.46 -4.31
CA LEU A 36 8.75 1.38 -4.14
C LEU A 36 9.45 0.99 -5.46
N GLU A 37 8.72 1.09 -6.57
CA GLU A 37 9.18 0.68 -7.89
C GLU A 37 10.19 1.67 -8.49
N PRO A 38 11.17 1.19 -9.28
CA PRO A 38 12.06 2.08 -10.01
C PRO A 38 11.28 2.95 -11.00
N ILE A 39 11.65 4.22 -11.10
CA ILE A 39 11.00 5.16 -12.03
C ILE A 39 11.48 4.94 -13.48
N THR A 40 12.62 4.28 -13.67
CA THR A 40 13.19 4.02 -15.00
C THR A 40 13.40 2.53 -15.24
N ASN A 41 12.98 2.07 -16.43
CA ASN A 41 13.34 0.74 -16.98
C ASN A 41 14.82 0.69 -17.46
N GLY A 42 15.64 1.64 -17.04
CA GLY A 42 17.03 1.80 -17.49
C GLY A 42 17.98 0.75 -16.90
N ARG A 43 19.20 0.70 -17.43
CA ARG A 43 20.27 -0.24 -17.01
C ARG A 43 20.61 -0.19 -15.52
N THR A 44 20.33 0.92 -14.84
CA THR A 44 20.49 1.07 -13.39
C THR A 44 19.16 1.56 -12.81
N PRO A 45 18.26 0.67 -12.37
CA PRO A 45 17.00 1.10 -11.77
C PRO A 45 17.28 1.98 -10.55
N HIS A 46 17.04 3.29 -10.69
CA HIS A 46 17.15 4.23 -9.58
C HIS A 46 15.92 4.03 -8.69
N ARG A 47 16.09 3.20 -7.65
CA ARG A 47 15.08 3.01 -6.61
C ARG A 47 15.29 4.02 -5.51
N ARG A 48 14.18 4.49 -4.93
CA ARG A 48 14.24 5.24 -3.67
C ARG A 48 14.80 4.31 -2.59
N PRO A 49 15.65 4.79 -1.67
CA PRO A 49 16.14 4.00 -0.55
C PRO A 49 15.08 3.84 0.54
N LEU A 50 13.83 3.52 0.16
CA LEU A 50 12.71 3.43 1.09
C LEU A 50 12.97 2.30 2.10
N LYS A 51 12.86 2.61 3.38
CA LYS A 51 13.04 1.71 4.53
C LYS A 51 11.74 1.52 5.30
N ALA A 52 10.86 2.51 5.29
CA ALA A 52 9.57 2.42 5.99
C ALA A 52 8.43 3.14 5.28
N VAL A 53 7.24 2.53 5.33
CA VAL A 53 5.97 3.10 4.89
C VAL A 53 4.97 2.93 6.04
N SER A 54 4.52 4.05 6.60
CA SER A 54 3.50 4.10 7.64
C SER A 54 2.22 4.72 7.09
N ILE A 55 1.11 4.02 7.21
CA ILE A 55 -0.22 4.51 6.84
C ILE A 55 -1.10 4.40 8.08
N TYR A 56 -1.50 5.56 8.61
CA TYR A 56 -2.46 5.67 9.70
C TYR A 56 -3.74 6.29 9.16
N CYS A 57 -4.84 5.54 9.27
CA CYS A 57 -6.16 5.99 8.88
C CYS A 57 -7.08 5.97 10.11
N TYR A 58 -7.94 6.96 10.27
CA TYR A 58 -8.93 6.96 11.35
C TYR A 58 -10.32 7.41 10.86
N GLU A 59 -11.36 6.76 11.33
CA GLU A 59 -12.74 7.07 10.95
C GLU A 59 -13.31 8.15 11.85
N THR A 60 -13.59 9.34 11.30
CA THR A 60 -14.09 10.47 12.11
C THR A 60 -15.60 10.63 12.16
N ASN A 61 -16.38 10.23 11.14
CA ASN A 61 -17.87 10.25 11.13
C ASN A 61 -18.54 9.90 9.77
N PHE A 62 -17.79 9.71 8.68
CA PHE A 62 -18.37 9.41 7.36
C PHE A 62 -18.49 7.90 7.14
N GLU A 63 -19.44 7.48 6.30
CA GLU A 63 -19.58 6.11 5.77
C GLU A 63 -18.35 5.74 4.92
N ILE A 64 -17.19 5.63 5.55
CA ILE A 64 -16.00 5.12 4.92
C ILE A 64 -16.25 3.62 4.78
N THR A 65 -16.58 3.19 3.58
CA THR A 65 -16.52 1.78 3.23
C THR A 65 -15.10 1.30 3.45
N LEU A 66 -14.88 0.56 4.54
CA LEU A 66 -13.60 -0.04 4.88
C LEU A 66 -13.09 -0.82 3.68
N SER A 67 -12.11 -0.25 3.00
CA SER A 67 -11.50 -0.86 1.82
C SER A 67 -10.22 -1.53 2.29
N TYR A 68 -10.30 -2.83 2.56
CA TYR A 68 -9.13 -3.68 2.78
C TYR A 68 -8.10 -3.48 1.66
N ILE A 69 -6.85 -3.78 1.97
CA ILE A 69 -5.77 -3.65 0.99
C ILE A 69 -6.03 -4.65 -0.13
N PRO A 70 -6.09 -4.21 -1.41
CA PRO A 70 -6.31 -5.11 -2.52
C PRO A 70 -5.26 -6.23 -2.56
N LYS A 71 -5.69 -7.47 -2.87
CA LYS A 71 -4.81 -8.66 -2.89
C LYS A 71 -3.56 -8.45 -3.74
N GLU A 72 -3.73 -7.79 -4.88
CA GLU A 72 -2.63 -7.50 -5.81
C GLU A 72 -1.62 -6.51 -5.23
N VAL A 73 -2.07 -5.56 -4.42
CA VAL A 73 -1.18 -4.64 -3.70
C VAL A 73 -0.37 -5.42 -2.67
N ILE A 74 -1.01 -6.23 -1.82
CA ILE A 74 -0.32 -7.06 -0.80
C ILE A 74 0.75 -7.94 -1.45
N LYS A 75 0.39 -8.61 -2.55
CA LYS A 75 1.32 -9.45 -3.31
C LYS A 75 2.51 -8.64 -3.82
N ARG A 76 2.31 -7.42 -4.33
CA ARG A 76 3.42 -6.55 -4.74
C ARG A 76 4.29 -6.13 -3.55
N LEU A 77 3.69 -5.79 -2.41
CA LEU A 77 4.42 -5.39 -1.20
C LEU A 77 5.34 -6.51 -0.69
N SER A 78 4.95 -7.78 -0.84
CA SER A 78 5.78 -8.92 -0.47
C SER A 78 7.12 -9.01 -1.22
N ASN A 79 7.24 -8.36 -2.39
CA ASN A 79 8.49 -8.29 -3.14
C ASN A 79 9.53 -7.32 -2.53
N PHE A 80 9.15 -6.57 -1.50
CA PHE A 80 9.97 -5.52 -0.88
C PHE A 80 10.33 -5.87 0.57
N SER A 81 11.00 -7.01 0.77
CA SER A 81 11.39 -7.51 2.10
C SER A 81 12.31 -6.60 2.92
N GLY A 82 12.97 -5.63 2.28
CA GLY A 82 13.80 -4.61 2.94
C GLY A 82 13.04 -3.40 3.45
N VAL A 83 11.71 -3.35 3.29
CA VAL A 83 10.86 -2.22 3.67
C VAL A 83 9.92 -2.63 4.79
N LYS A 84 9.90 -1.85 5.88
CA LYS A 84 8.93 -2.01 6.95
C LYS A 84 7.60 -1.38 6.54
N PHE A 85 6.52 -2.16 6.60
CA PHE A 85 5.15 -1.68 6.38
C PHE A 85 4.41 -1.65 7.72
N GLU A 86 3.76 -0.54 8.02
CA GLU A 86 2.95 -0.35 9.20
C GLU A 86 1.64 0.31 8.80
N PHE A 87 0.57 -0.47 8.73
CA PHE A 87 -0.74 -0.02 8.28
C PHE A 87 -1.73 -0.16 9.42
N VAL A 88 -2.11 0.96 10.01
CA VAL A 88 -2.90 1.02 11.23
C VAL A 88 -4.20 1.76 10.96
N PHE A 89 -5.30 1.21 11.47
CA PHE A 89 -6.60 1.82 11.39
C PHE A 89 -7.31 1.89 12.74
N ASP A 90 -7.85 3.08 13.01
CA ASP A 90 -8.65 3.35 14.19
C ASP A 90 -10.10 3.67 13.78
N SER A 91 -11.05 2.91 14.31
CA SER A 91 -12.48 3.22 14.21
C SER A 91 -13.02 3.59 15.58
N TYR A 92 -13.20 4.88 15.80
CA TYR A 92 -13.84 5.39 17.01
C TYR A 92 -15.29 4.93 17.12
N ARG A 93 -15.97 4.68 16.00
CA ARG A 93 -17.36 4.19 15.96
C ARG A 93 -17.50 2.77 16.51
N THR A 94 -16.54 1.90 16.19
CA THR A 94 -16.56 0.50 16.65
C THR A 94 -15.70 0.29 17.90
N GLU A 95 -15.13 1.36 18.46
CA GLU A 95 -14.16 1.34 19.56
C GLU A 95 -12.94 0.43 19.27
N LYS A 96 -12.68 0.13 17.99
CA LYS A 96 -11.54 -0.67 17.58
C LYS A 96 -10.38 0.26 17.24
N LEU A 97 -9.34 0.21 18.07
CA LEU A 97 -8.11 0.96 17.88
C LEU A 97 -6.97 0.01 17.54
N GLY A 98 -6.01 0.51 16.77
CA GLY A 98 -4.78 -0.20 16.43
C GLY A 98 -4.99 -1.40 15.52
N ILE A 99 -6.01 -1.38 14.64
CA ILE A 99 -6.23 -2.50 13.73
C ILE A 99 -5.06 -2.55 12.74
N ASP A 100 -4.28 -3.64 12.78
CA ASP A 100 -3.29 -3.95 11.75
C ASP A 100 -4.03 -4.34 10.47
N TRP A 101 -4.11 -3.39 9.55
CA TRP A 101 -4.81 -3.57 8.28
C TRP A 101 -4.11 -4.54 7.34
N LEU A 102 -2.79 -4.67 7.41
CA LEU A 102 -2.08 -5.65 6.59
C LEU A 102 -2.47 -7.05 7.03
N LYS A 103 -2.42 -7.30 8.34
CA LYS A 103 -2.83 -8.57 8.94
C LYS A 103 -4.31 -8.88 8.66
N ALA A 104 -5.21 -7.94 8.94
CA ALA A 104 -6.64 -8.14 8.71
C ALA A 104 -6.95 -8.40 7.21
N SER A 105 -6.24 -7.71 6.30
CA SER A 105 -6.41 -7.96 4.86
C SER A 105 -5.91 -9.35 4.47
N LEU A 106 -4.81 -9.84 5.04
CA LEU A 106 -4.30 -11.20 4.81
C LEU A 106 -5.27 -12.28 5.31
N GLU A 107 -5.82 -12.12 6.51
CA GLU A 107 -6.79 -13.05 7.10
C GLU A 107 -8.05 -13.18 6.22
N SER A 108 -8.54 -12.07 5.66
CA SER A 108 -9.68 -12.08 4.73
C SER A 108 -9.41 -12.83 3.41
N LEU A 109 -8.15 -13.09 3.06
CA LEU A 109 -7.81 -13.82 1.83
C LEU A 109 -8.06 -15.32 1.97
N ASP A 110 -7.93 -15.85 3.18
CA ASP A 110 -7.98 -17.28 3.46
C ASP A 110 -9.42 -17.78 3.63
N GLU A 111 -10.32 -16.94 4.16
CA GLU A 111 -11.76 -17.26 4.29
C GLU A 111 -12.44 -17.51 2.93
N GLY A 112 -11.96 -16.91 1.84
CA GLY A 112 -12.49 -17.11 0.49
C GLY A 112 -12.12 -18.44 -0.18
N LYS A 113 -11.33 -19.32 0.46
CA LYS A 113 -10.94 -20.63 -0.12
C LYS A 113 -11.82 -21.79 0.33
N GLU A 114 -12.57 -21.66 1.42
CA GLU A 114 -13.37 -22.77 1.96
C GLU A 114 -14.75 -22.91 1.27
N GLU A 115 -15.29 -21.84 0.69
CA GLU A 115 -16.62 -21.85 0.09
C GLU A 115 -16.67 -22.49 -1.33
N ALA A 116 -15.53 -22.86 -1.92
CA ALA A 116 -15.46 -23.40 -3.29
C ALA A 116 -15.53 -24.94 -3.38
N THR A 117 -15.65 -25.67 -2.26
CA THR A 117 -15.62 -27.16 -2.27
C THR A 117 -16.92 -27.85 -1.86
N ALA A 118 -18.00 -27.10 -1.59
CA ALA A 118 -19.28 -27.66 -1.12
C ALA A 118 -20.39 -27.71 -2.20
N ALA A 119 -20.05 -28.01 -3.45
CA ALA A 119 -21.05 -28.24 -4.50
C ALA A 119 -20.61 -29.36 -5.47
N ILE A 120 -20.83 -30.62 -5.08
CA ILE A 120 -21.06 -31.76 -5.98
C ILE A 120 -22.18 -32.60 -5.40
#